data_AF-A0A8J7SHN6-F1
#
_entry.id   AF-A0A8J7SHN6-F1
#
_cell.length_a   1.000
_cell.length_b   1.000
_cell.length_c   1.000
_cell.angle_alpha   90.00
_cell.angle_beta   90.00
_cell.angle_gamma   90.00
#
_symmetry.space_group_name_H-M   'P 1'
#
loop_
_entity.id
_entity.type
_entity.pdbx_description
1 polymer ?
#
loop_
_entity_poly.entity_id
_entity_poly.type
_entity_poly.pdbx_seq_one_letter_code
_entity_poly.pdbx_strand_id
1 'polypeptide(L)'
;MSLVSELEKLEQLHQSGSLSQHEFAIAKRKLLNDDSHDQQVADSQVVKIQNDIEELDRSWQIDRENYMVAGKYGHRHIPNKTTSVISGIGVTGFGIFWTIMAGSMSSAAPGPAQFFPLFGVMFVIFGAVISYKAYQKAEGYEQAEATYQKKREELLARKANR
;
A
#
# COMPACT_ATOMS: atom_id res chain seq x y z
N MET A 1 -11.11 35.23 13.11
CA MET A 1 -12.33 36.04 13.30
C MET A 1 -13.42 35.40 12.47
N SER A 2 -14.69 35.40 12.91
CA SER A 2 -15.77 34.75 12.16
C SER A 2 -16.38 35.75 11.18
N LEU A 3 -16.70 35.33 9.95
CA LEU A 3 -17.45 36.17 8.99
C LEU A 3 -18.71 36.77 9.63
N VAL A 4 -19.38 35.99 10.50
CA VAL A 4 -20.56 36.46 11.26
C VAL A 4 -20.21 37.65 12.15
N SER A 5 -19.09 37.58 12.88
CA SER A 5 -18.65 38.67 13.76
C SER A 5 -18.21 39.93 12.99
N GLU A 6 -17.69 39.80 11.77
CA GLU A 6 -17.31 40.93 10.93
C GLU A 6 -18.52 41.58 10.26
N LEU A 7 -19.51 40.79 9.84
CA LEU A 7 -20.81 41.30 9.37
C LEU A 7 -21.57 42.03 10.48
N GLU A 8 -21.58 41.50 11.70
CA GLU A 8 -22.24 42.12 12.86
C GLU A 8 -21.59 43.46 13.23
N LYS A 9 -20.26 43.57 13.10
CA LYS A 9 -19.53 44.82 13.29
C LYS A 9 -19.83 45.85 12.19
N LEU A 10 -19.93 45.41 10.93
CA LEU A 10 -20.34 46.28 9.82
C LEU A 10 -21.78 46.79 10.00
N GLU A 11 -22.68 45.95 10.52
CA GLU A 11 -24.05 46.32 10.81
C GLU A 11 -24.15 47.33 11.97
N GLN A 12 -23.38 47.14 13.04
CA GLN A 12 -23.27 48.14 14.13
C GLN A 12 -22.77 49.50 13.63
N LEU A 13 -21.76 49.52 12.75
CA LEU A 13 -21.23 50.76 12.18
C LEU A 13 -22.22 51.48 11.27
N HIS A 14 -23.07 50.73 10.58
CA HIS A 14 -24.17 51.28 9.79
C HIS A 14 -25.27 51.87 10.69
N GLN A 15 -25.67 51.14 11.74
CA GLN A 15 -26.70 51.59 12.69
C GLN A 15 -26.27 52.82 13.50
N SER A 16 -24.98 52.99 13.76
CA SER A 16 -24.43 54.18 14.43
C SER A 16 -24.33 55.42 13.53
N GLY A 17 -24.70 55.31 12.24
CA GLY A 17 -24.61 56.39 11.25
C GLY A 17 -23.17 56.70 10.79
N SER A 18 -22.18 55.92 11.24
CA SER A 18 -20.78 56.11 10.87
C SER A 18 -20.44 55.65 9.45
N LEU A 19 -21.32 54.87 8.81
CA LEU A 19 -21.10 54.26 7.51
C LEU A 19 -22.35 54.46 6.64
N SER A 20 -22.17 54.99 5.42
CA SER A 20 -23.31 55.18 4.52
C SER A 20 -23.83 53.85 3.96
N GLN A 21 -25.10 53.81 3.57
CA GLN A 21 -25.74 52.64 2.95
C GLN A 21 -24.94 52.08 1.75
N HIS A 22 -24.31 52.98 0.98
CA HIS A 22 -23.51 52.63 -0.18
C HIS A 22 -22.18 51.97 0.20
N GLU A 23 -21.46 52.53 1.18
CA GLU A 23 -20.21 51.96 1.68
C GLU A 23 -20.44 50.61 2.37
N PHE A 24 -21.56 50.46 3.08
CA PHE A 24 -21.94 49.21 3.73
C PHE A 24 -22.17 48.10 2.70
N ALA A 25 -22.89 48.40 1.61
CA ALA A 25 -23.14 47.43 0.55
C ALA A 25 -21.84 46.94 -0.12
N ILE A 26 -20.87 47.85 -0.33
CA ILE A 26 -19.56 47.50 -0.88
C ILE A 26 -18.77 46.62 0.09
N ALA A 27 -18.71 47.00 1.37
CA ALA A 27 -17.98 46.27 2.40
C ALA A 27 -18.55 44.85 2.61
N LYS A 28 -19.88 44.74 2.74
CA LYS A 28 -20.57 43.45 2.89
C LYS A 28 -20.32 42.52 1.71
N ARG A 29 -20.40 43.04 0.48
CA ARG A 29 -20.14 42.25 -0.74
C ARG A 29 -18.69 41.77 -0.81
N LYS A 30 -17.73 42.63 -0.45
CA LYS A 30 -16.31 42.26 -0.41
C LYS A 30 -16.06 41.14 0.59
N LEU A 31 -16.63 41.24 1.78
CA LEU A 31 -16.49 40.24 2.84
C LEU A 31 -17.07 38.88 2.45
N LEU A 32 -18.28 38.87 1.85
CA LEU A 32 -18.92 37.64 1.39
C LEU A 32 -18.12 36.96 0.27
N ASN A 33 -17.54 37.73 -0.65
CA ASN A 33 -16.73 37.20 -1.74
C ASN A 33 -15.41 36.60 -1.23
N ASP A 34 -14.78 37.21 -0.22
CA ASP A 34 -13.50 36.74 0.35
C ASP A 34 -13.68 35.38 1.04
N ASP A 35 -14.71 35.26 1.89
CA ASP A 35 -15.05 34.00 2.57
C ASP A 35 -15.46 32.89 1.60
N SER A 36 -16.24 33.23 0.56
CA SER A 36 -16.60 32.27 -0.50
C SER A 36 -15.37 31.75 -1.23
N HIS A 37 -14.39 32.60 -1.50
CA HIS A 37 -13.14 32.24 -2.17
C HIS A 37 -12.27 31.33 -1.28
N ASP A 38 -12.13 31.67 0.00
CA ASP A 38 -11.41 30.84 0.98
C ASP A 38 -12.05 29.46 1.15
N GLN A 39 -13.37 29.41 1.21
CA GLN A 39 -14.13 28.17 1.31
C GLN A 39 -13.97 27.31 0.05
N GLN A 40 -14.00 27.91 -1.14
CA GLN A 40 -13.76 27.22 -2.41
C GLN A 40 -12.33 26.69 -2.54
N VAL A 41 -11.33 27.45 -2.08
CA VAL A 41 -9.92 27.03 -2.06
C VAL A 41 -9.73 25.87 -1.07
N ALA A 42 -10.35 25.94 0.10
CA ALA A 42 -10.33 24.87 1.09
C ALA A 42 -10.97 23.58 0.52
N ASP A 43 -12.13 23.69 -0.10
CA ASP A 43 -12.86 22.55 -0.69
C ASP A 43 -12.07 21.91 -1.85
N SER A 44 -11.49 22.73 -2.75
CA SER A 44 -10.61 22.25 -3.82
C SER A 44 -9.40 21.47 -3.29
N GLN A 45 -8.83 21.91 -2.17
CA GLN A 45 -7.68 21.25 -1.57
C GLN A 45 -8.08 19.92 -0.90
N VAL A 46 -9.28 19.82 -0.33
CA VAL A 46 -9.84 18.56 0.19
C VAL A 46 -10.13 17.58 -0.94
N VAL A 47 -10.64 18.04 -2.07
CA VAL A 47 -10.85 17.21 -3.27
C VAL A 47 -9.52 16.70 -3.83
N LYS A 48 -8.48 17.55 -3.90
CA LYS A 48 -7.15 17.12 -4.34
C LYS A 48 -6.57 16.00 -3.47
N ILE A 49 -6.65 16.14 -2.15
CA ILE A 49 -6.15 15.10 -1.23
C ILE A 49 -6.93 13.79 -1.40
N GLN A 50 -8.24 13.85 -1.65
CA GLN A 50 -9.03 12.64 -1.93
C GLN A 50 -8.58 11.96 -3.22
N ASN A 51 -8.40 12.71 -4.30
CA ASN A 51 -7.89 12.17 -5.56
C ASN A 51 -6.49 11.55 -5.40
N ASP A 52 -5.60 12.19 -4.64
CA ASP A 52 -4.25 11.67 -4.37
C ASP A 52 -4.31 10.33 -3.61
N ILE A 53 -5.23 10.18 -2.66
CA ILE A 53 -5.45 8.91 -1.94
C ILE A 53 -6.00 7.84 -2.89
N GLU A 54 -6.96 8.18 -3.75
CA GLU A 54 -7.52 7.21 -4.72
C GLU A 54 -6.49 6.75 -5.75
N GLU A 55 -5.63 7.66 -6.23
CA GLU A 55 -4.54 7.32 -7.14
C GLU A 55 -3.51 6.42 -6.43
N LEU A 56 -3.16 6.76 -5.18
CA LEU A 56 -2.28 5.94 -4.36
C LEU A 56 -2.86 4.53 -4.16
N ASP A 57 -4.14 4.41 -3.79
CA ASP A 57 -4.82 3.13 -3.56
C ASP A 57 -4.89 2.30 -4.86
N ARG A 58 -5.12 2.95 -6.01
CA ARG A 58 -5.12 2.28 -7.32
C ARG A 58 -3.73 1.78 -7.71
N SER A 59 -2.71 2.61 -7.54
CA SER A 59 -1.33 2.21 -7.83
C SER A 59 -0.91 1.04 -6.94
N TRP A 60 -1.26 1.08 -5.65
CA TRP A 60 -1.04 -0.02 -4.73
C TRP A 60 -1.75 -1.30 -5.15
N GLN A 61 -2.99 -1.26 -5.63
CA GLN A 61 -3.67 -2.46 -6.12
C GLN A 61 -2.91 -3.13 -7.27
N ILE A 62 -2.42 -2.34 -8.23
CA ILE A 62 -1.63 -2.85 -9.36
C ILE A 62 -0.31 -3.45 -8.86
N ASP A 63 0.42 -2.75 -8.00
CA ASP A 63 1.68 -3.23 -7.45
C ASP A 63 1.48 -4.51 -6.64
N ARG A 64 0.46 -4.53 -5.78
CA ARG A 64 0.08 -5.70 -4.99
C ARG A 64 -0.18 -6.91 -5.87
N GLU A 65 -0.86 -6.76 -7.00
CA GLU A 65 -1.12 -7.85 -7.95
C GLU A 65 0.17 -8.44 -8.53
N ASN A 66 1.19 -7.62 -8.80
CA ASN A 66 2.49 -8.11 -9.28
C ASN A 66 3.17 -9.02 -8.24
N TYR A 67 2.94 -8.73 -6.95
CA TYR A 67 3.46 -9.55 -5.85
C TYR A 67 2.61 -10.79 -5.55
N MET A 68 1.34 -10.85 -5.96
CA MET A 68 0.49 -12.02 -5.73
C MET A 68 1.00 -13.26 -6.46
N VAL A 69 0.75 -14.44 -5.88
CA VAL A 69 1.07 -15.74 -6.49
C VAL A 69 -0.23 -16.41 -6.90
N ALA A 70 -0.28 -16.89 -8.15
CA ALA A 70 -1.40 -17.66 -8.65
C ALA A 70 -1.43 -19.03 -7.96
N GLY A 71 -2.49 -19.31 -7.22
CA GLY A 71 -2.76 -20.63 -6.68
C GLY A 71 -3.21 -21.61 -7.75
N LYS A 72 -3.15 -22.91 -7.43
CA LYS A 72 -3.50 -24.03 -8.31
C LYS A 72 -4.92 -23.96 -8.91
N TYR A 73 -5.84 -23.20 -8.29
CA TYR A 73 -7.25 -23.06 -8.70
C TYR A 73 -7.59 -21.66 -9.23
N GLY A 74 -6.60 -20.88 -9.65
CA GLY A 74 -6.83 -19.51 -10.16
C GLY A 74 -7.05 -18.45 -9.09
N HIS A 75 -7.16 -18.84 -7.82
CA HIS A 75 -7.18 -17.89 -6.70
C HIS A 75 -5.82 -17.23 -6.53
N ARG A 76 -5.78 -15.89 -6.63
CA ARG A 76 -4.61 -15.09 -6.28
C ARG A 76 -4.60 -14.86 -4.78
N HIS A 77 -3.50 -15.18 -4.13
CA HIS A 77 -3.31 -14.92 -2.71
C HIS A 77 -2.05 -14.07 -2.53
N ILE A 78 -2.05 -13.23 -1.49
CA ILE A 78 -0.82 -12.59 -1.04
C ILE A 78 0.10 -13.71 -0.54
N PRO A 79 1.32 -13.84 -1.06
CA PRO A 79 2.26 -14.82 -0.55
C PRO A 79 2.52 -14.52 0.93
N ASN A 80 2.03 -15.38 1.81
CA ASN A 80 2.35 -15.30 3.23
C ASN A 80 3.80 -15.77 3.40
N LYS A 81 4.66 -14.96 4.02
CA LYS A 81 6.06 -15.34 4.32
C LYS A 81 6.12 -16.72 4.99
N THR A 82 5.15 -17.02 5.85
CA THR A 82 5.09 -18.26 6.60
C THR A 82 4.88 -19.48 5.71
N THR A 83 4.03 -19.41 4.66
CA THR A 83 3.80 -20.57 3.77
C THR A 83 4.94 -20.80 2.78
N SER A 84 5.61 -19.72 2.34
CA SER A 84 6.77 -19.82 1.44
C SER A 84 8.00 -20.39 2.16
N VAL A 85 8.25 -19.98 3.40
CA VAL A 85 9.37 -20.51 4.20
C VAL A 85 9.11 -21.97 4.61
N ILE A 86 7.89 -22.33 5.03
CA ILE A 86 7.55 -23.71 5.42
C ILE A 86 7.67 -24.66 4.22
N SER A 87 7.21 -24.26 3.03
CA SER A 87 7.35 -25.09 1.83
C SER A 87 8.81 -25.25 1.39
N GLY A 88 9.62 -24.19 1.48
CA GLY A 88 11.06 -24.25 1.21
C GLY A 88 11.81 -25.19 2.16
N ILE A 89 11.51 -25.14 3.46
CA ILE A 89 12.09 -26.04 4.48
C ILE A 89 11.64 -27.49 4.21
N GLY A 90 10.37 -27.70 3.89
CA GLY A 90 9.81 -29.03 3.59
C GLY A 90 10.46 -29.68 2.37
N VAL A 91 10.61 -28.95 1.27
CA VAL A 91 11.25 -29.47 0.03
C VAL A 91 12.74 -29.75 0.26
N THR A 92 13.44 -28.85 0.96
CA THR A 92 14.87 -29.03 1.25
C THR A 92 15.10 -30.22 2.18
N GLY A 93 14.32 -30.33 3.26
CA GLY A 93 14.38 -31.46 4.18
C GLY A 93 14.02 -32.79 3.52
N PHE A 94 12.98 -32.80 2.68
CA PHE A 94 12.64 -33.97 1.87
C PHE A 94 13.77 -34.36 0.91
N GLY A 95 14.39 -33.40 0.23
CA GLY A 95 15.50 -33.66 -0.69
C GLY A 95 16.73 -34.26 0.01
N ILE A 96 17.07 -33.75 1.20
CA ILE A 96 18.16 -34.31 2.03
C ILE A 96 17.82 -35.74 2.47
N PHE A 97 16.61 -35.94 3.02
CA PHE A 97 16.14 -37.26 3.45
C PHE A 97 16.14 -38.28 2.30
N TRP A 98 15.61 -37.89 1.14
CA TRP A 98 15.60 -38.71 -0.07
C TRP A 98 17.01 -39.07 -0.53
N THR A 99 17.94 -38.12 -0.51
CA THR A 99 19.34 -38.37 -0.94
C THR A 99 20.02 -39.40 -0.05
N ILE A 100 19.82 -39.32 1.28
CA ILE A 100 20.38 -40.27 2.25
C ILE A 100 19.79 -41.67 2.05
N MET A 101 18.46 -41.76 1.90
CA MET A 101 17.74 -43.03 1.75
C MET A 101 18.01 -43.69 0.39
N ALA A 102 18.01 -42.91 -0.70
CA ALA A 102 18.38 -43.41 -2.02
C ALA A 102 19.86 -43.83 -2.07
N GLY A 103 20.74 -43.09 -1.40
CA GLY A 103 22.16 -43.42 -1.29
C GLY A 103 22.40 -44.77 -0.64
N SER A 104 21.69 -45.06 0.45
CA SER A 104 21.81 -46.34 1.18
C SER A 104 21.23 -47.53 0.42
N MET A 105 20.25 -47.32 -0.48
CA MET A 105 19.70 -48.37 -1.34
C MET A 105 20.48 -48.58 -2.64
N SER A 106 21.11 -47.52 -3.18
CA SER A 106 21.78 -47.56 -4.48
C SER A 106 23.11 -48.33 -4.46
N SER A 107 23.77 -48.42 -3.30
CA SER A 107 25.04 -49.13 -3.12
C SER A 107 24.94 -50.65 -3.36
N ALA A 108 23.74 -51.22 -3.35
CA ALA A 108 23.47 -52.62 -3.63
C ALA A 108 22.76 -52.85 -5.00
N ALA A 109 22.46 -51.80 -5.75
CA ALA A 109 21.61 -51.87 -6.94
C ALA A 109 22.44 -51.81 -8.24
N PRO A 110 22.38 -52.84 -9.11
CA PRO A 110 23.04 -52.80 -10.42
C PRO A 110 22.28 -51.92 -11.42
N GLY A 111 23.00 -51.34 -12.37
CA GLY A 111 22.43 -50.58 -13.49
C GLY A 111 22.05 -49.14 -13.13
N PRO A 112 21.04 -48.54 -13.79
CA PRO A 112 20.74 -47.10 -13.68
C PRO A 112 20.24 -46.66 -12.30
N ALA A 113 19.88 -47.60 -11.42
CA ALA A 113 19.48 -47.33 -10.03
C ALA A 113 20.61 -46.70 -9.19
N GLN A 114 21.89 -46.83 -9.58
CA GLN A 114 23.00 -46.15 -8.92
C GLN A 114 22.92 -44.61 -9.00
N PHE A 115 22.17 -44.06 -9.96
CA PHE A 115 22.02 -42.61 -10.17
C PHE A 115 20.84 -42.02 -9.40
N PHE A 116 20.00 -42.83 -8.75
CA PHE A 116 18.82 -42.35 -8.01
C PHE A 116 19.09 -41.25 -6.96
N PRO A 117 20.23 -41.26 -6.24
CA PRO A 117 20.56 -40.18 -5.29
C PRO A 117 20.73 -38.80 -5.95
N LEU A 118 21.12 -38.75 -7.24
CA LEU A 118 21.30 -37.48 -7.95
C LEU A 118 19.98 -36.71 -8.12
N PHE A 119 18.84 -37.39 -8.17
CA PHE A 119 17.54 -36.72 -8.15
C PHE A 119 17.29 -35.97 -6.85
N GLY A 120 17.75 -36.49 -5.72
CA GLY A 120 17.67 -35.81 -4.42
C GLY A 120 18.46 -34.51 -4.41
N VAL A 121 19.68 -34.52 -4.96
CA VAL A 121 20.50 -33.32 -5.14
C VAL A 121 19.79 -32.29 -6.02
N MET A 122 19.16 -32.73 -7.13
CA MET A 122 18.36 -31.83 -7.96
C MET A 122 17.19 -31.23 -7.18
N PHE A 123 16.43 -32.00 -6.40
CA PHE A 123 15.34 -31.48 -5.59
C PHE A 123 15.79 -30.44 -4.57
N VAL A 124 16.96 -30.63 -3.96
CA VAL A 124 17.55 -29.65 -3.03
C VAL A 124 17.87 -28.35 -3.76
N ILE A 125 18.56 -28.41 -4.91
CA ILE A 125 18.90 -27.22 -5.71
C ILE A 125 17.63 -26.50 -6.17
N PHE A 126 16.66 -27.24 -6.71
CA PHE A 126 15.42 -26.68 -7.22
C PHE A 126 14.57 -26.06 -6.10
N GLY A 127 14.48 -26.74 -4.96
CA GLY A 127 13.82 -26.25 -3.76
C GLY A 127 14.45 -24.96 -3.23
N ALA A 128 15.79 -24.90 -3.20
CA ALA A 128 16.51 -23.70 -2.78
C ALA A 128 16.25 -22.51 -3.72
N VAL A 129 16.25 -22.71 -5.04
CA VAL A 129 15.96 -21.64 -6.02
C VAL A 129 14.52 -21.14 -5.89
N ILE A 130 13.54 -22.04 -5.76
CA ILE A 130 12.13 -21.66 -5.58
C ILE A 130 11.97 -20.88 -4.27
N SER A 131 12.55 -21.38 -3.18
CA SER A 131 12.51 -20.73 -1.86
C SER A 131 13.12 -19.33 -1.90
N TYR A 132 14.27 -19.17 -2.55
CA TYR A 132 14.93 -17.87 -2.70
C TYR A 132 14.08 -16.86 -3.49
N LYS A 133 13.49 -17.28 -4.61
CA LYS A 133 12.60 -16.41 -5.40
C LYS A 133 11.34 -16.03 -4.62
N ALA A 134 10.77 -16.96 -3.87
CA ALA A 134 9.60 -16.69 -3.03
C ALA A 134 9.94 -15.70 -1.91
N TYR A 135 11.12 -15.82 -1.31
CA TYR A 135 11.62 -14.91 -0.29
C TYR A 135 11.77 -13.48 -0.83
N GLN A 136 12.46 -13.30 -1.97
CA GLN A 136 12.60 -11.98 -2.60
C GLN A 136 11.24 -11.33 -2.92
N LYS A 137 10.29 -12.13 -3.40
CA LYS A 137 8.95 -11.64 -3.72
C LYS A 137 8.19 -11.18 -2.47
N ALA A 138 8.33 -11.91 -1.37
CA ALA A 138 7.70 -11.56 -0.10
C ALA A 138 8.36 -10.33 0.56
N GLU A 139 9.69 -10.20 0.47
CA GLU A 139 10.40 -9.02 0.96
C GLU A 139 10.03 -7.76 0.15
N GLY A 140 9.98 -7.87 -1.18
CA GLY A 140 9.54 -6.78 -2.04
C GLY A 140 8.11 -6.33 -1.75
N TYR A 141 7.21 -7.27 -1.45
CA TYR A 141 5.85 -6.96 -1.02
C TYR A 141 5.81 -6.13 0.27
N GLU A 142 6.55 -6.55 1.30
CA GLU A 142 6.56 -5.84 2.59
C GLU A 142 7.15 -4.43 2.48
N GLN A 143 8.23 -4.27 1.71
CA GLN A 143 8.83 -2.95 1.49
C GLN A 143 7.87 -2.01 0.73
N ALA A 144 7.17 -2.54 -0.28
CA ALA A 144 6.17 -1.79 -1.02
C ALA A 144 4.95 -1.43 -0.15
N GLU A 145 4.48 -2.38 0.67
CA GLU A 145 3.37 -2.16 1.61
C GLU A 145 3.70 -1.09 2.65
N ALA A 146 4.90 -1.16 3.24
CA ALA A 146 5.37 -0.17 4.20
C ALA A 146 5.46 1.24 3.58
N THR A 147 5.93 1.32 2.33
CA THR A 147 6.00 2.58 1.59
C THR A 147 4.60 3.14 1.32
N TYR A 148 3.66 2.29 0.92
CA TYR A 148 2.26 2.66 0.70
C TYR A 148 1.60 3.16 1.99
N GLN A 149 1.74 2.41 3.10
CA GLN A 149 1.17 2.77 4.40
C GLN A 149 1.70 4.14 4.87
N LYS A 150 3.01 4.37 4.77
CA LYS A 150 3.63 5.65 5.12
C LYS A 150 3.06 6.81 4.29
N LYS A 151 2.97 6.67 2.97
CA LYS A 151 2.39 7.71 2.09
C LYS A 151 0.92 7.98 2.43
N ARG A 152 0.16 6.93 2.72
CA ARG A 152 -1.25 7.04 3.09
C ARG A 152 -1.43 7.77 4.42
N GLU A 153 -0.59 7.47 5.41
CA GLU A 153 -0.57 8.18 6.69
C GLU A 153 -0.22 9.66 6.51
N GLU A 154 0.77 9.99 5.68
CA GLU A 154 1.14 11.37 5.36
C GLU A 154 -0.04 12.15 4.72
N LEU A 155 -0.77 11.54 3.78
CA LEU A 155 -1.95 12.16 3.15
C LEU A 155 -3.11 12.34 4.15
N LEU A 156 -3.35 11.36 5.03
CA LEU A 156 -4.37 11.46 6.07
C LEU A 156 -4.03 12.51 7.13
N ALA A 157 -2.77 12.60 7.54
CA ALA A 157 -2.30 13.64 8.45
C ALA A 157 -2.46 15.04 7.84
N ARG A 158 -2.19 15.20 6.54
CA ARG A 158 -2.41 16.46 5.81
C ARG A 158 -3.89 16.85 5.74
N LYS A 159 -4.80 15.86 5.67
CA LYS A 159 -6.25 16.08 5.74
C LYS A 159 -6.70 16.48 7.13
N ALA A 160 -6.11 15.90 8.19
CA ALA A 160 -6.49 16.12 9.59
C ALA A 160 -5.97 17.45 10.17
N ASN A 161 -4.84 17.96 9.67
CA ASN A 161 -4.27 19.25 10.11
C ASN A 161 -4.91 20.48 9.43
N ARG A 162 -6.14 20.36 8.95
CA ARG A 162 -6.96 21.44 8.37
C ARG A 162 -8.30 21.52 9.07
#